data_AF-A0A961CPP3-F1
#
_entry.id   AF-A0A961CPP3-F1
#
_cell.length_a   1.000
_cell.length_b   1.000
_cell.length_c   1.000
_cell.angle_alpha   90.00
_cell.angle_beta   90.00
_cell.angle_gamma   90.00
#
_symmetry.space_group_name_H-M   'P 1'
#
loop_
_entity.id
_entity.type
_entity.pdbx_description
1 polymer ?
#
loop_
_entity_poly.entity_id
_entity_poly.type
_entity_poly.pdbx_seq_one_letter_code
_entity_poly.pdbx_strand_id
1 'polypeptide(L)'
;MTTRRIVTGTMIAGFALAGLAAPIASAAPDCSPAAVDSQVSSITQQAQAYMDSHPAGNKMLMTAALQPRQEAAQTISDYASSNPQEYADFKSILAPLGSLQKQCGVQVVPAQFQWAFDQFVG
;
A
#
# COMPACT_ATOMS: atom_id res chain seq x y z
N MET A 1 28.15 49.05 5.42
CA MET A 1 27.90 48.93 6.86
C MET A 1 27.50 47.51 7.17
N THR A 2 28.34 46.87 7.98
CA THR A 2 28.28 45.49 8.47
C THR A 2 27.09 45.28 9.41
N THR A 3 26.37 44.15 9.30
CA THR A 3 25.75 43.51 10.48
C THR A 3 25.56 42.01 10.21
N ARG A 4 26.37 41.19 10.88
CA ARG A 4 26.16 39.76 11.12
C ARG A 4 25.04 39.58 12.15
N ARG A 5 24.13 38.61 11.95
CA ARG A 5 23.50 37.85 13.05
C ARG A 5 23.38 36.37 12.68
N ILE A 6 23.66 35.56 13.68
CA ILE A 6 23.95 34.12 13.71
C ILE A 6 22.69 33.33 14.09
N VAL A 7 22.49 32.18 13.43
CA VAL A 7 21.90 30.90 13.88
C VAL A 7 20.63 30.95 14.75
N THR A 8 19.54 30.34 14.29
CA THR A 8 18.89 29.21 14.99
C THR A 8 18.01 28.45 13.99
N GLY A 9 18.28 27.16 13.78
CA GLY A 9 17.42 26.29 13.00
C GLY A 9 16.19 25.93 13.82
N THR A 10 15.03 26.37 13.35
CA THR A 10 13.73 25.93 13.84
C THR A 10 12.92 25.50 12.63
N MET A 11 13.02 24.21 12.27
CA MET A 11 11.99 23.57 11.47
C MET A 11 10.76 23.51 12.37
N ILE A 12 9.75 24.33 12.09
CA ILE A 12 8.31 24.14 12.31
C ILE A 12 7.64 25.50 12.01
N ALA A 13 6.92 25.56 10.90
CA ALA A 13 5.72 26.39 10.65
C ALA A 13 5.44 26.24 9.15
N GLY A 14 4.36 25.61 8.73
CA GLY A 14 3.00 26.01 9.05
C GLY A 14 2.36 26.38 7.71
N PHE A 15 1.31 25.67 7.33
CA PHE A 15 0.58 25.90 6.09
C PHE A 15 0.04 27.34 6.07
N ALA A 16 0.67 28.21 5.27
CA ALA A 16 0.07 29.44 4.81
C ALA A 16 -0.45 29.18 3.39
N LEU A 17 -1.76 28.98 3.25
CA LEU A 17 -2.43 28.94 1.95
C LEU A 17 -2.47 30.36 1.37
N ALA A 18 -1.41 30.72 0.65
CA ALA A 18 -1.42 31.81 -0.31
C ALA A 18 -1.20 31.19 -1.69
N GLY A 19 -2.19 31.38 -2.58
CA GLY A 19 -2.28 30.72 -3.88
C GLY A 19 -1.01 30.86 -4.71
N LEU A 20 -0.31 29.74 -4.86
CA LEU A 20 0.64 29.45 -5.93
C LEU A 20 0.43 27.98 -6.24
N ALA A 21 0.46 27.62 -7.52
CA ALA A 21 0.58 26.23 -7.93
C ALA A 21 1.80 25.63 -7.23
N ALA A 22 1.61 25.00 -6.08
CA ALA A 22 2.67 24.28 -5.43
C ALA A 22 2.98 23.10 -6.36
N PRO A 23 4.25 22.85 -6.72
CA PRO A 23 4.58 21.51 -7.14
C PRO A 23 4.06 20.61 -6.02
N ILE A 24 3.40 19.51 -6.37
CA ILE A 24 3.21 18.39 -5.46
C ILE A 24 4.58 18.16 -4.86
N ALA A 25 4.78 18.70 -3.65
CA ALA A 25 6.02 18.52 -2.94
C ALA A 25 5.99 17.03 -2.71
N SER A 26 6.80 16.31 -3.50
CA SER A 26 7.19 14.96 -3.20
C SER A 26 7.97 15.08 -1.90
N ALA A 27 7.27 15.33 -0.80
CA ALA A 27 7.75 15.00 0.52
C ALA A 27 8.19 13.55 0.37
N ALA A 28 9.43 13.28 0.75
CA ALA A 28 9.90 11.91 0.83
C ALA A 28 8.81 11.09 1.53
N PRO A 29 8.50 9.87 1.04
CA PRO A 29 7.46 9.04 1.62
C PRO A 29 7.64 9.02 3.14
N ASP A 30 6.60 9.39 3.88
CA ASP A 30 6.65 9.39 5.34
C ASP A 30 6.66 7.94 5.79
N CYS A 31 7.86 7.41 6.01
CA CYS A 31 8.08 6.02 6.40
C CYS A 31 8.03 5.85 7.92
N SER A 32 7.46 6.81 8.65
CA SER A 32 7.17 6.65 10.07
C SER A 32 6.20 5.48 10.25
N PRO A 33 6.32 4.68 11.32
CA PRO A 33 5.41 3.55 11.56
C PRO A 33 3.93 3.94 11.45
N ALA A 34 3.54 5.07 12.05
CA ALA A 34 2.17 5.57 12.01
C ALA A 34 1.66 5.91 10.59
N ALA A 35 2.53 6.43 9.73
CA ALA A 35 2.17 6.77 8.35
C ALA A 35 2.05 5.51 7.48
N VAL A 36 2.99 4.58 7.64
CA VAL A 36 2.92 3.25 7.00
C VAL A 36 1.65 2.51 7.43
N ASP A 37 1.37 2.44 8.73
CA ASP A 37 0.17 1.78 9.27
C ASP A 37 -1.12 2.44 8.77
N SER A 38 -1.16 3.78 8.69
CA SER A 38 -2.30 4.49 8.14
C SER A 38 -2.53 4.13 6.68
N GLN A 39 -1.46 4.03 5.88
CA GLN A 39 -1.56 3.74 4.45
C GLN A 39 -1.95 2.27 4.21
N VAL A 40 -1.37 1.34 4.96
CA VAL A 40 -1.75 -0.07 4.97
C VAL A 40 -3.23 -0.23 5.35
N SER A 41 -3.68 0.49 6.38
CA SER A 41 -5.08 0.49 6.82
C SER A 41 -6.03 1.03 5.75
N SER A 42 -5.67 2.14 5.09
CA SER A 42 -6.47 2.71 4.00
C SER A 42 -6.56 1.78 2.79
N ILE A 43 -5.48 1.09 2.43
CA ILE A 43 -5.50 0.15 1.29
C ILE A 43 -6.27 -1.13 1.67
N THR A 44 -6.11 -1.60 2.90
CA THR A 44 -6.88 -2.74 3.42
C THR A 44 -8.37 -2.45 3.40
N GLN A 45 -8.80 -1.24 3.80
CA GLN A 45 -10.21 -0.84 3.72
C GLN A 45 -10.73 -0.80 2.28
N GLN A 46 -9.91 -0.34 1.31
CA GLN A 46 -10.29 -0.37 -0.11
C GLN A 46 -10.42 -1.81 -0.62
N ALA A 47 -9.49 -2.69 -0.24
CA ALA A 47 -9.55 -4.11 -0.57
C ALA A 47 -10.79 -4.78 0.05
N GLN A 48 -11.14 -4.44 1.29
CA GLN A 48 -12.35 -4.93 1.95
C GLN A 48 -13.62 -4.46 1.24
N ALA A 49 -13.74 -3.16 0.93
CA ALA A 49 -14.89 -2.63 0.19
C ALA A 49 -15.04 -3.27 -1.20
N TYR A 50 -13.92 -3.55 -1.86
CA TYR A 50 -13.92 -4.29 -3.12
C TYR A 50 -14.39 -5.74 -2.92
N MET A 51 -13.93 -6.43 -1.89
CA MET A 51 -14.37 -7.80 -1.56
C MET A 51 -15.84 -7.88 -1.14
N ASP A 52 -16.40 -6.85 -0.53
CA ASP A 52 -17.83 -6.77 -0.21
C ASP A 52 -18.70 -6.71 -1.47
N SER A 53 -18.20 -6.10 -2.54
CA SER A 53 -18.84 -6.12 -3.85
C SER A 53 -18.51 -7.39 -4.68
N HIS A 54 -17.51 -8.16 -4.27
CA HIS A 54 -17.02 -9.37 -4.94
C HIS A 54 -16.99 -10.57 -3.98
N PRO A 55 -18.16 -11.10 -3.57
CA PRO A 55 -18.22 -12.18 -2.58
C PRO A 55 -17.56 -13.48 -3.05
N ALA A 56 -17.49 -13.72 -4.36
CA ALA A 56 -16.79 -14.87 -4.94
C ALA A 56 -15.27 -14.78 -4.70
N GLY A 57 -14.66 -13.62 -4.93
CA GLY A 57 -13.25 -13.37 -4.68
C GLY A 57 -12.92 -13.46 -3.20
N ASN A 58 -13.79 -12.93 -2.34
CA ASN A 58 -13.63 -13.03 -0.89
C ASN A 58 -13.64 -14.48 -0.41
N LYS A 59 -14.59 -15.29 -0.89
CA LYS A 59 -14.65 -16.73 -0.58
C LYS A 59 -13.37 -17.43 -1.01
N MET A 60 -12.90 -17.16 -2.23
CA MET A 60 -11.66 -17.72 -2.75
C MET A 60 -10.47 -17.37 -1.85
N LEU A 61 -10.31 -16.10 -1.45
CA LEU A 61 -9.22 -15.68 -0.57
C LEU A 61 -9.31 -16.34 0.81
N MET A 62 -10.50 -16.45 1.40
CA MET A 62 -10.69 -17.17 2.67
C MET A 62 -10.33 -18.65 2.55
N THR A 63 -10.69 -19.30 1.44
CA THR A 63 -10.30 -20.69 1.16
C THR A 63 -8.79 -20.81 1.00
N ALA A 64 -8.17 -19.97 0.17
CA ALA A 64 -6.74 -19.97 -0.08
C ALA A 64 -5.93 -19.69 1.20
N ALA A 65 -6.44 -18.85 2.11
CA ALA A 65 -5.78 -18.55 3.39
C ALA A 65 -5.72 -19.75 4.35
N LEU A 66 -6.61 -20.73 4.20
CA LEU A 66 -6.64 -21.96 5.01
C LEU A 66 -5.85 -23.11 4.38
N GLN A 67 -5.47 -22.98 3.10
CA GLN A 67 -4.79 -24.03 2.35
C GLN A 67 -3.27 -23.99 2.52
N PRO A 68 -2.58 -25.13 2.34
CA PRO A 68 -1.14 -25.14 2.15
C PRO A 68 -0.73 -24.23 0.99
N ARG A 69 0.47 -23.67 1.08
CA ARG A 69 1.03 -22.70 0.12
C ARG A 69 0.81 -23.06 -1.35
N GLN A 70 1.05 -24.32 -1.70
CA GLN A 70 0.97 -24.82 -3.07
C GLN A 70 -0.48 -24.91 -3.56
N GLU A 71 -1.40 -25.36 -2.70
CA GLU A 71 -2.83 -25.40 -3.00
C GLU A 71 -3.43 -24.00 -3.09
N ALA A 72 -3.05 -23.10 -2.18
CA ALA A 72 -3.49 -21.70 -2.22
C ALA A 72 -3.10 -21.02 -3.54
N ALA A 73 -1.87 -21.23 -4.00
CA ALA A 73 -1.40 -20.68 -5.28
C ALA A 73 -2.22 -21.22 -6.47
N GLN A 74 -2.56 -22.51 -6.47
CA GLN A 74 -3.39 -23.11 -7.51
C GLN A 74 -4.82 -22.54 -7.48
N THR A 75 -5.44 -22.48 -6.30
CA THR A 75 -6.79 -21.91 -6.09
C THR A 75 -6.87 -20.48 -6.63
N ILE A 76 -5.88 -19.64 -6.33
CA ILE A 76 -5.87 -18.26 -6.81
C ILE A 76 -5.61 -18.21 -8.33
N SER A 77 -4.73 -19.07 -8.87
CA SER A 77 -4.47 -19.14 -10.32
C SER A 77 -5.71 -19.54 -11.12
N ASP A 78 -6.46 -20.53 -10.63
CA ASP A 78 -7.70 -20.99 -11.27
C ASP A 78 -8.78 -19.89 -11.24
N TYR A 79 -8.87 -19.17 -10.12
CA TYR A 79 -9.76 -18.02 -9.98
C TYR A 79 -9.36 -16.87 -10.91
N ALA A 80 -8.07 -16.54 -10.98
CA ALA A 80 -7.55 -15.50 -11.85
C ALA A 80 -7.80 -15.81 -13.33
N SER A 81 -7.71 -17.09 -13.72
CA SER A 81 -7.99 -17.54 -15.09
C SER A 81 -9.47 -17.41 -15.45
N SER A 82 -10.35 -17.63 -14.47
CA SER A 82 -11.81 -17.55 -14.66
C SER A 82 -12.33 -16.11 -14.53
N ASN A 83 -11.67 -15.27 -13.74
CA ASN A 83 -12.06 -13.90 -13.42
C ASN A 83 -10.89 -12.92 -13.64
N PRO A 84 -10.40 -12.77 -14.88
CA PRO A 84 -9.18 -12.00 -15.16
C PRO A 84 -9.35 -10.50 -14.85
N GLN A 85 -10.54 -9.95 -15.05
CA GLN A 85 -10.82 -8.54 -14.76
C GLN A 85 -10.86 -8.27 -13.26
N GLU A 86 -11.58 -9.09 -12.50
CA GLU A 86 -11.67 -8.97 -11.04
C GLU A 86 -10.28 -9.11 -10.38
N TYR A 87 -9.47 -10.02 -10.92
CA TYR A 87 -8.09 -10.22 -10.48
C TYR A 87 -7.22 -8.99 -10.76
N ALA A 88 -7.33 -8.38 -11.95
CA ALA A 88 -6.58 -7.18 -12.32
C ALA A 88 -6.97 -5.97 -11.44
N ASP A 89 -8.26 -5.79 -11.18
CA ASP A 89 -8.78 -4.74 -10.32
C ASP A 89 -8.27 -4.90 -8.88
N PHE A 90 -8.32 -6.13 -8.33
CA PHE A 90 -7.79 -6.41 -7.00
C PHE A 90 -6.27 -6.15 -6.92
N LYS A 91 -5.50 -6.54 -7.94
CA LYS A 91 -4.07 -6.21 -8.01
C LYS A 91 -3.83 -4.70 -8.03
N SER A 92 -4.64 -3.94 -8.77
CA SER A 92 -4.51 -2.48 -8.82
C SER A 92 -4.76 -1.83 -7.45
N ILE A 93 -5.69 -2.37 -6.66
CA ILE A 93 -5.95 -1.89 -5.29
C ILE A 93 -4.75 -2.16 -4.37
N LEU A 94 -4.08 -3.30 -4.53
CA LEU A 94 -2.92 -3.67 -3.71
C LEU A 94 -1.58 -3.11 -4.22
N ALA A 95 -1.49 -2.64 -5.46
CA ALA A 95 -0.28 -2.06 -6.05
C ALA A 95 0.43 -0.99 -5.19
N PRO A 96 -0.29 -0.10 -4.48
CA PRO A 96 0.34 0.89 -3.61
C PRO A 96 1.05 0.27 -2.40
N LEU A 97 0.66 -0.92 -1.93
CA LEU A 97 1.35 -1.62 -0.84
C LEU A 97 2.74 -2.08 -1.27
N GLY A 98 2.89 -2.60 -2.50
CA GLY A 98 4.20 -3.02 -3.02
C GLY A 98 5.12 -1.82 -3.21
N SER A 99 4.56 -0.69 -3.66
CA SER A 99 5.26 0.58 -3.73
C SER A 99 5.70 1.07 -2.34
N LEU A 100 4.83 0.98 -1.32
CA LEU A 100 5.13 1.34 0.06
C LEU A 100 6.24 0.46 0.67
N GLN A 101 6.17 -0.85 0.44
CA GLN A 101 7.21 -1.80 0.87
C GLN A 101 8.57 -1.46 0.25
N LYS A 102 8.64 -1.18 -1.06
CA LYS A 102 9.90 -0.78 -1.73
C LYS A 102 10.40 0.59 -1.29
N GLN A 103 9.50 1.56 -1.06
CA GLN A 103 9.85 2.93 -0.68
C GLN A 103 10.33 3.03 0.78
N CYS A 104 9.73 2.27 1.69
CA CYS A 104 10.01 2.37 3.12
C CYS A 104 10.84 1.21 3.69
N GLY A 105 11.11 0.16 2.91
CA GLY A 105 11.85 -1.02 3.38
C GLY A 105 11.12 -1.80 4.48
N VAL A 106 9.79 -1.67 4.53
CA VAL A 106 8.90 -2.27 5.54
C VAL A 106 8.17 -3.47 4.99
N GLN A 107 7.84 -4.41 5.87
CA GLN A 107 7.12 -5.61 5.50
C GLN A 107 5.61 -5.40 5.72
N VAL A 108 4.86 -5.13 4.65
CA VAL A 108 3.43 -4.73 4.72
C VAL A 108 2.45 -5.90 4.81
N VAL A 109 2.94 -7.13 4.62
CA VAL A 109 2.17 -8.36 4.88
C VAL A 109 2.93 -9.29 5.83
N PRO A 110 2.24 -10.17 6.58
CA PRO A 110 2.90 -11.13 7.47
C PRO A 110 3.95 -11.97 6.73
N ALA A 111 5.05 -12.33 7.40
CA ALA A 111 6.18 -13.02 6.80
C ALA A 111 5.80 -14.31 6.06
N GLN A 112 4.77 -15.04 6.54
CA GLN A 112 4.28 -16.25 5.89
C GLN A 112 3.60 -16.00 4.53
N PHE A 113 3.18 -14.77 4.23
CA PHE A 113 2.50 -14.38 2.99
C PHE A 113 3.35 -13.48 2.08
N GLN A 114 4.54 -13.08 2.53
CA GLN A 114 5.45 -12.21 1.78
C GLN A 114 5.77 -12.73 0.38
N TRP A 115 5.99 -14.05 0.26
CA TRP A 115 6.25 -14.68 -1.03
C TRP A 115 5.10 -14.53 -2.04
N ALA A 116 3.85 -14.58 -1.56
CA ALA A 116 2.66 -14.46 -2.40
C ALA A 116 2.52 -12.99 -2.79
N PHE A 117 2.73 -12.10 -1.83
CA PHE A 117 2.69 -10.67 -2.06
C PHE A 117 3.74 -10.22 -3.09
N ASP A 118 4.97 -10.72 -3.04
CA ASP A 118 5.99 -10.46 -4.06
C ASP A 118 5.60 -11.02 -5.44
N GLN A 119 4.97 -12.19 -5.52
CA GLN A 119 4.46 -12.70 -6.81
C GLN A 119 3.27 -11.92 -7.36
N PHE A 120 2.46 -11.33 -6.48
CA PHE A 120 1.25 -10.60 -6.85
C PHE A 120 1.53 -9.13 -7.15
N VAL A 121 2.43 -8.48 -6.41
CA VAL A 121 2.60 -7.02 -6.40
C VAL A 121 4.05 -6.60 -6.72
N GLY A 122 4.98 -7.55 -6.84
CA GLY A 122 6.40 -7.33 -7.14
C GLY A 122 6.67 -6.72 -8.49
#